data_AF-A0A0G0P0N7-F1
#
_entry.id   AF-A0A0G0P0N7-F1
#
_cell.length_a   1.000
_cell.length_b   1.000
_cell.length_c   1.000
_cell.angle_alpha   90.00
_cell.angle_beta   90.00
_cell.angle_gamma   90.00
#
_symmetry.space_group_name_H-M   'P 1'
#
loop_
_entity.id
_entity.type
_entity.pdbx_description
1 polymer ?
#
loop_
_entity_poly.entity_id
_entity_poly.type
_entity_poly.pdbx_seq_one_letter_code
_entity_poly.pdbx_strand_id
1 'polypeptide(L)'
;MQTIDDHLSDFFEKTTIPFIYFPQNNVQSKKQLAIYISMLNDNTVLLSTAWTFSFPAALAGLSYKQVEYIAKHAPTVYKKQLVETIQTSYKIKEALEISKNLDESTDNNAQHQQRVKNVIQYIKDNRNAFEF
;
A
#
# COMPACT_ATOMS: atom_id res chain seq x y z
N MET A 1 5.04 9.92 35.87
CA MET A 1 4.39 10.53 34.69
C MET A 1 5.10 9.92 33.49
N GLN A 2 4.68 8.74 33.06
CA GLN A 2 5.19 8.09 31.85
C GLN A 2 4.54 8.77 30.66
N THR A 3 5.36 9.28 29.76
CA THR A 3 4.93 9.94 28.53
C THR A 3 4.28 8.92 27.61
N ILE A 4 3.31 9.37 26.80
CA ILE A 4 2.62 8.54 25.79
C ILE A 4 3.61 7.75 24.90
N ASP A 5 4.84 8.28 24.73
CA ASP A 5 5.95 7.63 24.04
C ASP A 5 6.41 6.29 24.65
N ASP A 6 6.39 6.15 25.98
CA ASP A 6 6.88 4.94 26.66
C ASP A 6 5.96 3.75 26.40
N HIS A 7 4.64 3.99 26.31
CA HIS A 7 3.66 2.94 26.03
C HIS A 7 3.64 2.48 24.58
N LEU A 8 4.00 3.39 23.65
CA LEU A 8 4.13 3.04 22.23
C LEU A 8 5.40 2.20 22.00
N SER A 9 6.52 2.61 22.59
CA SER A 9 7.78 1.85 22.60
C SER A 9 7.56 0.40 23.05
N ASP A 10 6.89 0.22 24.18
CA ASP A 10 6.63 -1.10 24.79
C ASP A 10 5.69 -1.96 23.94
N PHE A 11 4.76 -1.33 23.20
CA PHE A 11 3.89 -2.01 22.24
C PHE A 11 4.67 -2.49 21.01
N PHE A 12 5.55 -1.66 20.44
CA PHE A 12 6.39 -2.03 19.29
C PHE A 12 7.42 -3.11 19.64
N GLU A 13 7.95 -3.14 20.87
CA GLU A 13 8.83 -4.23 21.33
C GLU A 13 8.07 -5.55 21.51
N LYS A 14 6.82 -5.50 21.98
CA LYS A 14 5.99 -6.70 22.22
C LYS A 14 5.29 -7.22 20.97
N THR A 15 4.95 -6.35 20.03
CA THR A 15 4.50 -6.70 18.69
C THR A 15 5.70 -6.56 17.77
N THR A 16 6.54 -7.59 17.68
CA THR A 16 7.65 -7.67 16.72
C THR A 16 7.12 -7.71 15.29
N ILE A 17 6.55 -6.59 14.83
CA ILE A 17 6.45 -6.27 13.43
C ILE A 17 7.87 -5.78 13.10
N PRO A 18 8.67 -6.53 12.32
CA PRO A 18 9.99 -6.05 11.94
C PRO A 18 9.84 -4.63 11.38
N PHE A 19 10.57 -3.67 11.95
CA PHE A 19 10.60 -2.31 11.43
C PHE A 19 11.29 -2.34 10.08
N ILE A 20 10.51 -2.58 9.03
CA ILE A 20 11.01 -2.58 7.67
C ILE A 20 10.92 -1.15 7.16
N TYR A 21 12.05 -0.45 7.25
CA TYR A 21 12.20 0.88 6.68
C TYR A 21 12.50 0.77 5.18
N PHE A 22 11.64 1.38 4.37
CA PHE A 22 11.92 1.60 2.96
C PHE A 22 12.14 3.11 2.75
N PRO A 23 13.31 3.55 2.27
CA PRO A 23 13.49 4.93 1.85
C PRO A 23 12.40 5.31 0.84
N GLN A 24 11.68 6.41 1.04
CA GLN A 24 10.59 6.82 0.10
C GLN A 24 11.06 7.89 -0.88
N ASN A 25 12.37 8.05 -1.04
CA ASN A 25 12.97 9.21 -1.70
C ASN A 25 13.22 8.98 -3.19
N ASN A 26 13.16 7.73 -3.66
CA ASN A 26 13.38 7.38 -5.06
C ASN A 26 12.49 6.20 -5.49
N VAL A 27 12.38 6.01 -6.80
CA VAL A 27 11.53 4.98 -7.42
C VAL A 27 12.00 3.56 -7.08
N GLN A 28 13.30 3.31 -6.93
CA GLN A 28 13.83 1.97 -6.64
C GLN A 28 13.47 1.48 -5.24
N SER A 29 13.53 2.34 -4.23
CA SER A 29 13.13 1.99 -2.87
C SER A 29 11.60 1.84 -2.75
N LYS A 30 10.82 2.63 -3.51
CA LYS A 30 9.36 2.44 -3.64
C LYS A 30 8.99 1.15 -4.36
N LYS A 31 9.80 0.73 -5.34
CA LYS A 31 9.69 -0.58 -6.00
C LYS A 31 9.87 -1.72 -4.99
N GLN A 32 10.89 -1.65 -4.13
CA GLN A 32 11.10 -2.65 -3.08
C GLN A 32 9.92 -2.73 -2.10
N LEU A 33 9.36 -1.58 -1.71
CA LEU A 33 8.14 -1.53 -0.90
C LEU A 33 6.95 -2.17 -1.62
N ALA A 34 6.75 -1.89 -2.92
CA ALA A 34 5.67 -2.49 -3.70
C ALA A 34 5.81 -4.02 -3.80
N ILE A 35 7.05 -4.54 -3.96
CA ILE A 35 7.33 -5.98 -3.92
C ILE A 35 6.96 -6.55 -2.56
N TYR A 36 7.43 -5.92 -1.48
CA TYR A 36 7.12 -6.36 -0.13
C TYR A 36 5.61 -6.44 0.12
N ILE A 37 4.85 -5.40 -0.27
CA ILE A 37 3.38 -5.36 -0.14
C ILE A 37 2.71 -6.47 -0.94
N SER A 38 3.22 -6.78 -2.14
CA SER A 38 2.68 -7.86 -2.95
C SER A 38 2.83 -9.25 -2.31
N MET A 39 3.78 -9.42 -1.39
CA MET A 39 4.06 -10.65 -0.65
C MET A 39 3.30 -10.74 0.68
N LEU A 40 2.63 -9.67 1.12
CA LEU A 40 1.90 -9.66 2.38
C LEU A 40 0.64 -10.52 2.30
N ASN A 41 0.37 -11.26 3.38
CA ASN A 41 -0.92 -11.89 3.57
C ASN A 41 -2.01 -10.84 3.88
N ASP A 42 -3.27 -11.29 3.88
CA ASP A 42 -4.44 -10.43 4.02
C ASP A 42 -4.44 -9.62 5.34
N ASN A 43 -4.02 -10.20 6.46
CA ASN A 43 -3.95 -9.47 7.74
C ASN A 43 -2.83 -8.44 7.75
N THR A 44 -1.65 -8.81 7.25
CA THR A 44 -0.48 -7.92 7.24
C THR A 44 -0.63 -6.78 6.25
N VAL A 45 -1.41 -6.95 5.18
CA VAL A 45 -1.68 -5.85 4.22
C VAL A 45 -2.45 -4.70 4.86
N LEU A 46 -3.24 -4.95 5.91
CA LEU A 46 -3.90 -3.90 6.69
C LEU A 46 -2.91 -2.98 7.44
N LEU A 47 -1.68 -3.47 7.67
CA LEU A 47 -0.60 -2.73 8.32
C LEU A 47 0.29 -1.99 7.31
N SER A 48 0.11 -2.24 6.02
CA SER A 48 0.94 -1.70 4.93
C SER A 48 0.79 -0.19 4.68
N THR A 49 0.01 0.51 5.51
CA THR A 49 -0.12 1.97 5.49
C THR A 49 -0.05 2.61 6.87
N ALA A 50 0.45 1.89 7.88
CA ALA A 50 0.69 2.44 9.20
C ALA A 50 1.81 3.49 9.14
N TRP A 51 1.45 4.75 8.88
CA TRP A 51 2.21 6.00 9.03
C TRP A 51 3.57 6.13 8.30
N THR A 52 4.16 5.07 7.76
CA THR A 52 5.54 5.07 7.24
C THR A 52 5.65 4.70 5.75
N PHE A 53 4.58 4.18 5.14
CA PHE A 53 4.61 3.67 3.76
C PHE A 53 3.94 4.61 2.75
N SER A 54 4.54 4.75 1.57
CA SER A 54 3.99 5.55 0.47
C SER A 54 2.74 4.89 -0.12
N PHE A 55 1.61 5.59 -0.10
CA PHE A 55 0.36 5.14 -0.72
C PHE A 55 0.48 4.81 -2.21
N PRO A 56 1.20 5.59 -3.04
CA PRO A 56 1.56 5.19 -4.40
C PRO A 56 2.26 3.82 -4.48
N ALA A 57 3.21 3.55 -3.58
CA ALA A 57 3.92 2.27 -3.56
C ALA A 57 3.02 1.13 -3.06
N ALA A 58 2.14 1.39 -2.09
CA ALA A 58 1.13 0.43 -1.66
C ALA A 58 0.18 0.08 -2.81
N LEU A 59 -0.35 1.08 -3.49
CA LEU A 59 -1.20 0.88 -4.67
C LEU A 59 -0.48 0.08 -5.77
N ALA A 60 0.82 0.33 -5.97
CA ALA A 60 1.63 -0.41 -6.92
C ALA A 60 1.82 -1.89 -6.54
N GLY A 61 1.84 -2.23 -5.26
CA GLY A 61 2.04 -3.59 -4.75
C GLY A 61 0.75 -4.41 -4.58
N LEU A 62 -0.40 -3.74 -4.39
CA LEU A 62 -1.67 -4.42 -4.10
C LEU A 62 -2.14 -5.33 -5.24
N SER A 63 -2.62 -6.50 -4.84
CA SER A 63 -3.41 -7.41 -5.69
C SER A 63 -4.92 -7.16 -5.52
N TYR A 64 -5.71 -7.71 -6.44
CA TYR A 64 -7.17 -7.71 -6.33
C TYR A 64 -7.68 -8.33 -5.03
N LYS A 65 -7.13 -9.49 -4.65
CA LYS A 65 -7.52 -10.18 -3.41
C LYS A 65 -7.29 -9.28 -2.19
N GLN A 66 -6.12 -8.64 -2.13
CA GLN A 66 -5.80 -7.74 -1.03
C GLN A 66 -6.68 -6.49 -1.02
N VAL A 67 -7.00 -5.89 -2.18
CA VAL A 67 -7.87 -4.71 -2.22
C VAL A 67 -9.30 -5.02 -1.82
N GLU A 68 -9.81 -6.21 -2.18
CA GLU A 68 -11.12 -6.70 -1.72
C GLU A 68 -11.12 -6.92 -0.21
N TYR A 69 -10.05 -7.50 0.34
CA TYR A 69 -9.90 -7.69 1.77
C TYR A 69 -9.87 -6.34 2.53
N ILE A 70 -9.11 -5.36 2.01
CA ILE A 70 -9.08 -3.99 2.53
C ILE A 70 -10.48 -3.38 2.53
N ALA A 71 -11.24 -3.52 1.44
CA ALA A 71 -12.59 -2.98 1.34
C ALA A 71 -13.51 -3.49 2.47
N LYS A 72 -13.32 -4.73 2.91
CA LYS A 72 -14.14 -5.38 3.95
C LYS A 72 -13.63 -5.12 5.37
N HIS A 73 -12.31 -5.04 5.57
CA HIS A 73 -11.71 -5.16 6.90
C HIS A 73 -10.85 -3.96 7.33
N ALA A 74 -10.42 -3.11 6.41
CA ALA A 74 -9.56 -1.98 6.77
C ALA A 74 -10.34 -0.91 7.56
N PRO A 75 -9.68 -0.17 8.48
CA PRO A 75 -10.26 1.01 9.11
C PRO A 75 -10.64 2.07 8.07
N THR A 76 -11.70 2.83 8.32
CA THR A 76 -12.20 3.89 7.42
C THR A 76 -11.10 4.89 7.02
N VAL A 77 -10.16 5.22 7.93
CA VAL A 77 -9.04 6.12 7.65
C VAL A 77 -8.15 5.58 6.53
N TYR A 78 -7.82 4.28 6.55
CA TYR A 78 -7.00 3.66 5.52
C TYR A 78 -7.74 3.68 4.17
N LYS A 79 -9.01 3.28 4.17
CA LYS A 79 -9.81 3.28 2.95
C LYS A 79 -9.91 4.68 2.31
N LYS A 80 -10.11 5.72 3.13
CA LYS A 80 -10.12 7.13 2.68
C LYS A 80 -8.79 7.53 2.04
N GLN A 81 -7.66 7.19 2.66
CA GLN A 81 -6.35 7.53 2.09
C GLN A 81 -6.08 6.82 0.75
N LEU A 82 -6.56 5.59 0.56
CA LEU A 82 -6.52 4.93 -0.75
C LEU A 82 -7.37 5.66 -1.79
N VAL A 83 -8.58 6.08 -1.42
CA VAL A 83 -9.47 6.88 -2.28
C VAL A 83 -8.81 8.21 -2.67
N GLU A 84 -8.28 8.96 -1.70
CA GLU A 84 -7.57 10.22 -1.94
C GLU A 84 -6.36 10.02 -2.87
N THR A 85 -5.66 8.89 -2.71
CA THR A 85 -4.52 8.53 -3.56
C THR A 85 -4.95 8.33 -5.01
N ILE A 86 -6.05 7.61 -5.27
CA ILE A 86 -6.55 7.39 -6.64
C ILE A 86 -7.29 8.58 -7.24
N GLN A 87 -7.65 9.59 -6.44
CA GLN A 87 -8.21 10.86 -6.93
C GLN A 87 -7.11 11.86 -7.30
N THR A 88 -5.88 11.64 -6.82
CA THR A 88 -4.75 12.54 -7.03
C THR A 88 -3.91 12.09 -8.23
N SER A 89 -3.94 12.88 -9.31
CA SER A 89 -3.35 12.49 -10.60
C SER A 89 -1.85 12.16 -10.55
N TYR A 90 -1.05 12.93 -9.81
CA TYR A 90 0.39 12.68 -9.69
C TYR A 90 0.70 11.38 -8.91
N LYS A 91 -0.12 11.05 -7.90
CA LYS A 91 0.03 9.80 -7.12
C LYS A 91 -0.28 8.57 -7.96
N ILE A 92 -1.25 8.65 -8.86
CA ILE A 92 -1.54 7.59 -9.84
C ILE A 92 -0.37 7.43 -10.81
N LYS A 93 0.15 8.53 -11.35
CA LYS A 93 1.32 8.50 -12.25
C LYS A 93 2.50 7.83 -11.57
N GLU A 94 2.76 8.17 -10.31
CA GLU A 94 3.82 7.56 -9.50
C GLU A 94 3.58 6.06 -9.28
N ALA A 95 2.36 5.63 -8.92
CA ALA A 95 2.05 4.21 -8.76
C ALA A 95 2.25 3.41 -10.07
N LEU A 96 1.87 3.99 -11.21
CA LEU A 96 2.08 3.40 -12.52
C LEU A 96 3.57 3.34 -12.88
N GLU A 97 4.33 4.38 -12.58
CA GLU A 97 5.79 4.42 -12.78
C GLU A 97 6.50 3.35 -11.94
N ILE A 98 6.13 3.20 -10.67
CA ILE A 98 6.66 2.14 -9.80
C ILE A 98 6.33 0.76 -10.40
N SER A 99 5.10 0.56 -10.87
CA SER A 99 4.69 -0.72 -11.48
C SER A 99 5.39 -1.01 -12.80
N LYS A 100 5.69 0.02 -13.61
CA LYS A 100 6.52 -0.12 -14.81
C LYS A 100 7.91 -0.65 -14.48
N ASN A 101 8.53 -0.10 -13.43
CA ASN A 101 9.85 -0.51 -12.98
C ASN A 101 9.86 -1.94 -12.40
N LEU A 102 8.70 -2.48 -11.96
CA LEU A 102 8.54 -3.89 -11.61
C LEU A 102 8.54 -4.76 -12.88
N ASP A 103 7.76 -4.38 -13.88
CA ASP A 103 7.64 -5.10 -15.16
C ASP A 103 9.01 -5.23 -15.86
N GLU A 104 9.85 -4.18 -15.82
CA GLU A 104 11.19 -4.18 -16.44
C GLU A 104 12.18 -5.17 -15.79
N SER A 105 11.89 -5.73 -14.61
CA SER A 105 12.76 -6.70 -13.91
C SER A 105 12.32 -8.16 -14.04
N THR A 106 11.23 -8.43 -14.73
CA THR A 106 10.68 -9.78 -14.93
C THR A 106 10.28 -9.93 -16.38
N ASP A 107 10.62 -11.04 -17.05
CA ASP A 107 10.29 -11.30 -18.47
C ASP A 107 8.78 -11.24 -18.82
N ASN A 108 7.90 -10.99 -17.84
CA ASN A 108 6.47 -10.74 -17.99
C ASN A 108 6.15 -9.24 -18.09
N ASN A 109 6.57 -8.63 -19.21
CA ASN A 109 6.27 -7.23 -19.51
C ASN A 109 4.74 -6.97 -19.55
N ALA A 110 4.28 -6.04 -18.70
CA ALA A 110 2.93 -5.42 -18.63
C ALA A 110 1.88 -6.00 -17.66
N GLN A 111 2.18 -7.03 -16.86
CA GLN A 111 1.19 -7.54 -15.89
C GLN A 111 0.99 -6.60 -14.70
N HIS A 112 2.03 -5.90 -14.24
CA HIS A 112 1.96 -5.08 -13.03
C HIS A 112 1.25 -3.75 -13.28
N GLN A 113 1.54 -3.05 -14.38
CA GLN A 113 0.76 -1.85 -14.73
C GLN A 113 -0.72 -2.15 -14.93
N GLN A 114 -1.04 -3.25 -15.61
CA GLN A 114 -2.43 -3.64 -15.81
C GLN A 114 -3.09 -3.95 -14.48
N ARG A 115 -2.44 -4.70 -13.58
CA ARG A 115 -2.91 -4.94 -12.20
C ARG A 115 -3.22 -3.64 -11.46
N VAL A 116 -2.34 -2.64 -11.54
CA VAL A 116 -2.56 -1.36 -10.86
C VAL A 116 -3.79 -0.64 -11.41
N LYS A 117 -3.96 -0.56 -12.74
CA LYS A 117 -5.15 0.03 -13.37
C LYS A 117 -6.43 -0.67 -12.92
N ASN A 118 -6.36 -1.98 -12.87
CA ASN A 118 -7.40 -2.89 -12.45
C ASN A 118 -7.80 -2.70 -10.98
N VAL A 119 -6.83 -2.55 -10.07
CA VAL A 119 -7.05 -2.22 -8.65
C VAL A 119 -7.67 -0.83 -8.51
N ILE A 120 -7.16 0.17 -9.25
CA ILE A 120 -7.74 1.52 -9.27
C ILE A 120 -9.21 1.47 -9.71
N GLN A 121 -9.50 0.73 -10.77
CA GLN A 121 -10.87 0.58 -11.28
C GLN A 121 -11.77 -0.09 -10.25
N TYR A 122 -11.30 -1.15 -9.58
CA TYR A 122 -12.05 -1.79 -8.50
C TYR A 122 -12.40 -0.82 -7.38
N ILE A 123 -11.45 0.00 -6.92
CA ILE A 123 -11.71 0.99 -5.86
C ILE A 123 -12.75 2.02 -6.33
N LYS A 124 -12.69 2.45 -7.60
CA LYS A 124 -13.67 3.39 -8.18
C LYS A 124 -15.08 2.78 -8.24
N ASP A 125 -15.18 1.54 -8.71
CA ASP A 125 -16.45 0.84 -8.88
C ASP A 125 -17.09 0.50 -7.52
N ASN A 126 -16.27 0.28 -6.50
CA ASN A 126 -16.69 -0.09 -5.15
C ASN A 126 -16.55 1.05 -4.15
N ARG A 127 -16.62 2.31 -4.60
CA ARG A 127 -16.35 3.52 -3.79
C ARG A 127 -17.06 3.52 -2.43
N ASN A 128 -18.30 3.04 -2.37
CA ASN A 128 -19.06 2.94 -1.11
C ASN A 128 -18.37 2.06 -0.07
N ALA A 129 -17.70 0.97 -0.48
CA ALA A 129 -16.96 0.13 0.46
C ALA A 129 -15.72 0.83 1.05
N PHE A 130 -15.28 1.94 0.44
CA PHE A 130 -14.11 2.71 0.84
C PHE A 130 -14.42 4.05 1.54
N GLU A 131 -15.65 4.56 1.41
CA GLU A 131 -16.04 5.86 1.99
C GLU A 131 -16.82 5.74 3.31
N PHE A 132 -17.33 4.55 3.66
CA PHE A 132 -18.13 4.27 4.85
C PHE A 132 -17.44 3.24 5.76
#